data_AF-A0A671V1V9-F1
#
_entry.id   AF-A0A671V1V9-F1
#
_cell.length_a   1.000
_cell.length_b   1.000
_cell.length_c   1.000
_cell.angle_alpha   90.00
_cell.angle_beta   90.00
_cell.angle_gamma   90.00
#
_symmetry.space_group_name_H-M   'P 1'
#
loop_
_entity.id
_entity.type
_entity.pdbx_description
1 polymer ?
#
loop_
_entity_poly.entity_id
_entity_poly.type
_entity_poly.pdbx_seq_one_letter_code
_entity_poly.pdbx_strand_id
1 'polypeptide(L)'
;MEKSVARVLYGQGTSLNLTSRKIKAVPECVFRIKKLSVLQLNNNSISALPAELRSLRRLAELHLGNNALKELPAVLGHLESLKKLYLFSNQITVVAPEVMGGLHNLVVLNLNHNQIQRLPPEIRSLHGLQHLSLLDNQLEEVPAELGQLTSLTELNLTSNNLSGLPQQLYQCEELTKLYLARNKLTSLPEGIWALRKLQVLDVAGNKLFMFPVRFHLLPLRELHCEGNRFVRCEPMSAVQDAEVLSLKELVARFVLLEDRIRSSLVHRMLPHYPALTALAAAGSCCELCLNPFLTTWLECVHFISPKKDMKMTSVRVVPVRALLCSYKCLNTQGHSYYGIATR
;
A
#
# COMPACT_ATOMS: atom_id res chain seq x y z
N MET A 1 -15.10 22.96 31.95
CA MET A 1 -14.08 23.46 31.00
C MET A 1 -13.04 24.30 31.73
N GLU A 2 -13.44 25.40 32.37
CA GLU A 2 -12.56 26.31 33.11
C GLU A 2 -11.71 25.61 34.18
N LYS A 3 -12.28 24.72 35.00
CA LYS A 3 -11.51 23.97 36.02
C LYS A 3 -10.41 23.08 35.42
N SER A 4 -10.65 22.45 34.27
CA SER A 4 -9.67 21.60 33.58
C SER A 4 -8.54 22.42 32.96
N VAL A 5 -8.89 23.54 32.33
CA VAL A 5 -7.90 24.45 31.73
C VAL A 5 -7.08 25.16 32.81
N ALA A 6 -7.72 25.62 33.89
CA ALA A 6 -7.05 26.22 35.04
C ALA A 6 -6.07 25.24 35.68
N ARG A 7 -6.46 23.98 35.90
CA ARG A 7 -5.56 22.96 36.46
C ARG A 7 -4.31 22.77 35.61
N VAL A 8 -4.42 22.79 34.28
CA VAL A 8 -3.27 22.64 33.37
C VAL A 8 -2.40 23.91 33.36
N LEU A 9 -3.01 25.09 33.31
CA LEU A 9 -2.31 26.38 33.35
C LEU A 9 -1.54 26.59 34.66
N TYR A 10 -2.17 26.32 35.81
CA TYR A 10 -1.55 26.53 37.13
C TYR A 10 -0.69 25.34 37.58
N GLY A 11 -0.97 24.12 37.10
CA GLY A 11 -0.24 22.90 37.46
C GLY A 11 0.89 22.51 36.52
N GLN A 12 1.26 23.35 35.54
CA GLN A 12 2.24 23.06 34.48
C GLN A 12 1.98 21.76 33.69
N GLY A 13 0.72 21.35 33.57
CA GLY A 13 0.36 20.15 32.82
C GLY A 13 0.70 20.28 31.33
N THR A 14 1.16 19.19 30.72
CA THR A 14 1.44 19.11 29.27
C THR A 14 0.34 18.40 28.49
N SER A 15 -0.72 17.96 29.16
CA SER A 15 -1.85 17.25 28.56
C SER A 15 -3.16 17.89 28.99
N LEU A 16 -4.08 18.09 28.04
CA LEU A 16 -5.40 18.65 28.28
C LEU A 16 -6.47 17.76 27.63
N ASN A 17 -7.37 17.24 28.47
CA ASN A 17 -8.51 16.43 28.02
C ASN A 17 -9.82 17.23 28.09
N LEU A 18 -10.41 17.44 26.90
CA LEU A 18 -11.69 18.09 26.67
C LEU A 18 -12.66 17.18 25.88
N THR A 19 -12.48 15.87 25.99
CA THR A 19 -13.34 14.86 25.34
C THR A 19 -14.77 14.91 25.87
N SER A 20 -15.77 14.72 25.00
CA SER A 20 -17.18 14.62 25.37
C SER A 20 -17.73 15.85 26.11
N ARG A 21 -17.36 17.06 25.67
CA ARG A 21 -17.73 18.33 26.32
C ARG A 21 -18.74 19.17 25.52
N LYS A 22 -19.30 18.63 24.43
CA LYS A 22 -20.22 19.33 23.51
C LYS A 22 -19.62 20.64 22.96
N ILE A 23 -18.30 20.66 22.77
CA ILE A 23 -17.56 21.83 22.30
C ILE A 23 -17.83 22.02 20.81
N LYS A 24 -18.21 23.23 20.40
CA LYS A 24 -18.37 23.60 18.98
C LYS A 24 -17.11 24.25 18.39
N ALA A 25 -16.32 24.93 19.21
CA ALA A 25 -15.07 25.58 18.82
C ALA A 25 -14.05 25.45 19.94
N VAL A 26 -12.78 25.26 19.60
CA VAL A 26 -11.71 25.14 20.60
C VAL A 26 -11.60 26.46 21.39
N PRO A 27 -11.73 26.45 22.72
CA PRO A 27 -11.72 27.67 23.52
C PRO A 27 -10.36 28.40 23.48
N GLU A 28 -10.38 29.74 23.45
CA GLU A 28 -9.17 30.57 23.38
C GLU A 28 -8.17 30.32 24.51
N CYS A 29 -8.66 29.96 25.69
CA CYS A 29 -7.82 29.69 26.86
C CYS A 29 -6.88 28.50 26.66
N VAL A 30 -7.19 27.57 25.75
CA VAL A 30 -6.31 26.45 25.38
C VAL A 30 -5.00 26.96 24.77
N PHE A 31 -5.06 28.02 23.96
CA PHE A 31 -3.89 28.57 23.26
C PHE A 31 -2.90 29.28 24.18
N ARG A 32 -3.29 29.56 25.43
CA ARG A 32 -2.40 30.12 26.47
C ARG A 32 -1.44 29.07 27.04
N ILE A 33 -1.72 27.77 26.87
CA ILE A 33 -0.89 26.68 27.40
C ILE A 33 0.25 26.36 26.41
N LYS A 34 1.29 27.21 26.36
CA LYS A 34 2.41 27.04 25.40
C LYS A 34 3.23 25.76 25.57
N LYS A 35 3.13 25.10 26.73
CA LYS A 35 3.79 23.81 27.03
C LYS A 35 2.93 22.59 26.64
N LEU A 36 1.74 22.80 26.06
CA LEU A 36 0.83 21.69 25.74
C LEU A 36 1.45 20.77 24.69
N SER A 37 1.50 19.48 25.03
CA SER A 37 2.01 18.39 24.20
C SER A 37 0.91 17.44 23.73
N VAL A 38 -0.16 17.29 24.51
CA VAL A 38 -1.30 16.41 24.19
C VAL A 38 -2.60 17.19 24.34
N LEU A 39 -3.43 17.20 23.29
CA LEU A 39 -4.75 17.81 23.30
C LEU A 39 -5.80 16.80 22.84
N GLN A 40 -6.73 16.47 23.74
CA GLN A 40 -7.81 15.52 23.45
C GLN A 40 -9.14 16.26 23.31
N LEU A 41 -9.70 16.25 22.11
CA LEU A 41 -10.96 16.91 21.74
C LEU A 41 -11.97 15.93 21.13
N ASN A 42 -11.83 14.63 21.41
CA ASN A 42 -12.73 13.58 20.89
C ASN A 42 -14.18 13.81 21.30
N ASN A 43 -15.14 13.30 20.51
CA ASN A 43 -16.56 13.29 20.83
C ASN A 43 -17.12 14.69 21.13
N ASN A 44 -16.86 15.65 20.24
CA ASN A 44 -17.37 17.01 20.34
C ASN A 44 -18.16 17.35 19.06
N SER A 45 -18.45 18.62 18.83
CA SER A 45 -19.16 19.10 17.64
C SER A 45 -18.31 20.15 16.91
N ILE A 46 -16.99 19.95 16.89
CA ILE A 46 -16.04 20.88 16.29
C ILE A 46 -16.12 20.74 14.77
N SER A 47 -16.44 21.84 14.08
CA SER A 47 -16.52 21.88 12.61
C SER A 47 -15.33 22.59 11.96
N ALA A 48 -14.54 23.35 12.74
CA ALA A 48 -13.35 24.05 12.27
C ALA A 48 -12.35 24.24 13.42
N LEU A 49 -11.07 24.40 13.07
CA LEU A 49 -10.02 24.74 14.03
C LEU A 49 -9.60 26.20 13.84
N PRO A 50 -9.48 26.98 14.93
CA PRO A 50 -9.10 28.38 14.85
C PRO A 50 -7.60 28.54 14.57
N ALA A 51 -7.21 29.65 13.93
CA ALA A 51 -5.84 29.91 13.50
C ALA A 51 -4.84 29.98 14.66
N GLU A 52 -5.31 30.34 15.85
CA GLU A 52 -4.56 30.45 17.10
C GLU A 52 -3.97 29.11 17.56
N LEU A 53 -4.48 27.98 17.05
CA LEU A 53 -3.95 26.65 17.32
C LEU A 53 -2.48 26.53 16.90
N ARG A 54 -2.05 27.27 15.85
CA ARG A 54 -0.63 27.36 15.41
C ARG A 54 0.33 27.80 16.50
N SER A 55 -0.16 28.42 17.57
CA SER A 55 0.66 28.87 18.67
C SER A 55 1.10 27.75 19.62
N LEU A 56 0.52 26.54 19.51
CA LEU A 56 0.86 25.36 20.29
C LEU A 56 2.04 24.60 19.66
N ARG A 57 3.20 25.26 19.58
CA ARG A 57 4.40 24.74 18.89
C ARG A 57 4.96 23.43 19.44
N ARG A 58 4.56 23.02 20.65
CA ARG A 58 5.00 21.78 21.31
C ARG A 58 3.99 20.64 21.23
N LEU A 59 2.86 20.86 20.55
CA LEU A 59 1.81 19.86 20.46
C LEU A 59 2.30 18.67 19.64
N ALA A 60 2.41 17.52 20.29
CA ALA A 60 2.88 16.27 19.73
C ALA A 60 1.73 15.31 19.40
N GLU A 61 0.60 15.42 20.10
CA GLU A 61 -0.54 14.52 19.94
C GLU A 61 -1.86 15.29 19.96
N LEU A 62 -2.65 15.15 18.90
CA LEU A 62 -3.94 15.83 18.74
C LEU A 62 -5.02 14.81 18.39
N HIS A 63 -6.06 14.76 19.23
CA HIS A 63 -7.23 13.92 19.01
C HIS A 63 -8.45 14.75 18.68
N LEU A 64 -9.02 14.52 17.51
CA LEU A 64 -10.19 15.21 16.95
C LEU A 64 -11.23 14.22 16.42
N GLY A 65 -11.18 12.96 16.87
CA GLY A 65 -12.13 11.94 16.43
C GLY A 65 -13.57 12.22 16.90
N ASN A 66 -14.56 11.72 16.16
CA ASN A 66 -15.99 11.96 16.43
C ASN A 66 -16.30 13.46 16.56
N ASN A 67 -16.04 14.22 15.50
CA ASN A 67 -16.37 15.64 15.36
C ASN A 67 -17.09 15.90 14.03
N ALA A 68 -17.21 17.15 13.61
CA ALA A 68 -17.94 17.57 12.40
C ALA A 68 -17.02 18.25 11.37
N LEU A 69 -15.73 17.88 11.34
CA LEU A 69 -14.78 18.44 10.38
C LEU A 69 -15.11 17.95 8.96
N LYS A 70 -15.26 18.87 8.02
CA LYS A 70 -15.56 18.58 6.60
C LYS A 70 -14.33 18.53 5.70
N GLU A 71 -13.23 19.10 6.18
CA GLU A 71 -11.94 19.17 5.51
C GLU A 71 -10.82 19.06 6.54
N LEU A 72 -9.61 18.78 6.08
CA LEU A 72 -8.43 18.84 6.92
C LEU A 72 -8.04 20.31 7.18
N PRO A 73 -8.14 20.85 8.41
CA PRO A 73 -7.97 22.29 8.63
C PRO A 73 -6.56 22.80 8.34
N ALA A 74 -6.46 23.92 7.61
CA ALA A 74 -5.19 24.55 7.22
C ALA A 74 -4.20 24.79 8.37
N VAL A 75 -4.72 25.09 9.57
CA VAL A 75 -3.90 25.34 10.76
C VAL A 75 -3.05 24.14 11.18
N LEU A 76 -3.44 22.91 10.83
CA LEU A 76 -2.68 21.70 11.16
C LEU A 76 -1.31 21.68 10.49
N GLY A 77 -1.17 22.24 9.28
CA GLY A 77 0.11 22.33 8.57
C GLY A 77 1.16 23.21 9.28
N HIS A 78 0.76 23.98 10.30
CA HIS A 78 1.66 24.80 11.10
C HIS A 78 2.11 24.12 12.41
N LEU A 79 1.61 22.92 12.70
CA LEU A 79 1.93 22.17 13.91
C LEU A 79 3.14 21.25 13.69
N GLU A 80 4.30 21.85 13.47
CA GLU A 80 5.53 21.14 13.07
C GLU A 80 5.95 20.03 14.05
N SER A 81 5.64 20.16 15.35
CA SER A 81 5.98 19.13 16.36
C SER A 81 5.00 17.94 16.41
N LEU A 82 3.95 17.95 15.61
CA LEU A 82 2.89 16.95 15.68
C LEU A 82 3.38 15.58 15.20
N LYS A 83 3.27 14.58 16.07
CA LYS A 83 3.66 13.19 15.82
C LYS A 83 2.47 12.26 15.63
N LYS A 84 1.34 12.56 16.26
CA LYS A 84 0.13 11.74 16.18
C LYS A 84 -1.11 12.59 15.96
N LEU A 85 -1.85 12.26 14.92
CA LEU A 85 -3.07 12.94 14.55
C LEU A 85 -4.21 11.93 14.36
N TYR A 86 -5.24 12.07 15.18
CA TYR A 86 -6.43 11.22 15.13
C TYR A 86 -7.64 12.06 14.69
N LEU A 87 -8.20 11.73 13.53
CA LEU A 87 -9.32 12.43 12.87
C LEU A 87 -10.44 11.47 12.49
N PHE A 88 -10.49 10.29 13.11
CA PHE A 88 -11.47 9.26 12.78
C PHE A 88 -12.92 9.74 13.01
N SER A 89 -13.86 9.22 12.24
CA SER A 89 -15.30 9.52 12.40
C SER A 89 -15.59 11.02 12.33
N ASN A 90 -15.15 11.66 11.24
CA ASN A 90 -15.50 13.02 10.86
C ASN A 90 -16.24 12.98 9.50
N GLN A 91 -16.34 14.12 8.81
CA GLN A 91 -16.97 14.24 7.50
C GLN A 91 -15.97 14.73 6.46
N ILE A 92 -14.68 14.41 6.63
CA ILE A 92 -13.59 14.94 5.79
C ILE A 92 -13.73 14.39 4.38
N THR A 93 -13.90 15.26 3.40
CA THR A 93 -13.92 14.90 1.97
C THR A 93 -12.62 15.32 1.26
N VAL A 94 -11.99 16.40 1.72
CA VAL A 94 -10.80 17.00 1.11
C VAL A 94 -9.62 17.00 2.07
N VAL A 95 -8.49 16.53 1.56
CA VAL A 95 -7.18 16.59 2.21
C VAL A 95 -6.31 17.57 1.42
N ALA A 96 -6.16 18.79 1.95
CA ALA A 96 -5.44 19.86 1.25
C ALA A 96 -3.92 19.56 1.14
N PRO A 97 -3.30 19.72 -0.04
CA PRO A 97 -1.86 19.55 -0.27
C PRO A 97 -0.97 20.27 0.74
N GLU A 98 -1.30 21.53 1.03
CA GLU A 98 -0.49 22.43 1.86
C GLU A 98 -0.44 21.96 3.32
N VAL A 99 -1.51 21.29 3.78
CA VAL A 99 -1.55 20.75 5.15
C VAL A 99 -0.64 19.55 5.28
N MET A 100 -0.64 18.65 4.28
CA MET A 100 0.23 17.48 4.29
C MET A 100 1.71 17.87 4.30
N GLY A 101 2.10 18.84 3.46
CA GLY A 101 3.47 19.35 3.40
C GLY A 101 4.03 19.87 4.72
N GLY A 102 3.16 20.33 5.64
CA GLY A 102 3.57 20.85 6.95
C GLY A 102 3.74 19.79 8.06
N LEU A 103 3.26 18.55 7.83
CA LEU A 103 3.15 17.51 8.86
C LEU A 103 4.32 16.49 8.84
N HIS A 104 5.52 16.96 8.52
CA HIS A 104 6.73 16.16 8.29
C HIS A 104 7.16 15.25 9.46
N ASN A 105 6.78 15.57 10.70
CA ASN A 105 7.11 14.78 11.89
C ASN A 105 6.04 13.75 12.30
N LEU A 106 4.97 13.58 11.50
CA LEU A 106 3.93 12.60 11.80
C LEU A 106 4.46 11.18 11.76
N VAL A 107 4.07 10.42 12.77
CA VAL A 107 4.31 8.97 12.94
C VAL A 107 3.01 8.20 12.81
N VAL A 108 1.90 8.78 13.29
CA VAL A 108 0.56 8.16 13.24
C VAL A 108 -0.43 9.15 12.63
N LEU A 109 -1.12 8.71 11.58
CA LEU A 109 -2.25 9.41 10.98
C LEU A 109 -3.45 8.47 10.87
N ASN A 110 -4.52 8.79 11.59
CA ASN A 110 -5.77 8.05 11.54
C ASN A 110 -6.89 8.93 10.97
N LEU A 111 -7.36 8.58 9.79
CA LEU A 111 -8.43 9.23 9.03
C LEU A 111 -9.63 8.30 8.82
N ASN A 112 -9.80 7.27 9.66
CA ASN A 112 -10.85 6.28 9.49
C ASN A 112 -12.26 6.89 9.51
N HIS A 113 -13.24 6.24 8.88
CA HIS A 113 -14.65 6.65 8.89
C HIS A 113 -14.82 8.12 8.48
N ASN A 114 -14.32 8.47 7.30
CA ASN A 114 -14.47 9.77 6.67
C ASN A 114 -15.04 9.58 5.25
N GLN A 115 -15.02 10.62 4.43
CA GLN A 115 -15.57 10.62 3.07
C GLN A 115 -14.47 10.99 2.06
N ILE A 116 -13.21 10.64 2.35
CA ILE A 116 -12.05 11.01 1.54
C ILE A 116 -12.07 10.19 0.25
N GLN A 117 -12.04 10.87 -0.90
CA GLN A 117 -12.04 10.23 -2.22
C GLN A 117 -10.63 10.07 -2.81
N ARG A 118 -9.72 11.00 -2.49
CA ARG A 118 -8.33 11.00 -2.97
C ARG A 118 -7.38 11.54 -1.92
N LEU A 119 -6.15 11.02 -1.94
CA LEU A 119 -5.03 11.61 -1.20
C LEU A 119 -4.18 12.46 -2.16
N PRO A 120 -3.68 13.62 -1.71
CA PRO A 120 -2.79 14.44 -2.52
C PRO A 120 -1.39 13.81 -2.63
N PRO A 121 -0.63 14.06 -3.71
CA PRO A 121 0.73 13.57 -3.88
C PRO A 121 1.68 14.05 -2.78
N GLU A 122 1.36 15.16 -2.12
CA GLU A 122 2.06 15.70 -0.95
C GLU A 122 2.11 14.75 0.24
N ILE A 123 1.36 13.63 0.23
CA ILE A 123 1.52 12.55 1.20
C ILE A 123 2.97 12.10 1.33
N ARG A 124 3.78 12.18 0.25
CA ARG A 124 5.23 11.89 0.28
C ARG A 124 5.99 12.64 1.35
N SER A 125 5.54 13.83 1.76
CA SER A 125 6.21 14.66 2.76
C SER A 125 6.23 14.03 4.16
N LEU A 126 5.36 13.05 4.41
CA LEU A 126 5.25 12.36 5.70
C LEU A 126 6.31 11.25 5.85
N HIS A 127 7.58 11.54 5.56
CA HIS A 127 8.66 10.53 5.51
C HIS A 127 8.84 9.70 6.80
N GLY A 128 8.45 10.26 7.96
CA GLY A 128 8.49 9.59 9.26
C GLY A 128 7.24 8.76 9.61
N LEU A 129 6.23 8.71 8.74
CA LEU A 129 4.95 8.07 9.02
C LEU A 129 5.12 6.55 9.11
N GLN A 130 4.68 5.98 10.23
CA GLN A 130 4.75 4.54 10.51
C GLN A 130 3.39 3.87 10.42
N HIS A 131 2.32 4.59 10.74
CA HIS A 131 0.96 4.08 10.75
C HIS A 131 0.01 5.03 10.02
N LEU A 132 -0.54 4.55 8.90
CA LEU A 132 -1.57 5.26 8.13
C LEU A 132 -2.83 4.42 8.05
N SER A 133 -3.95 4.96 8.52
CA SER A 133 -5.24 4.30 8.46
C SER A 133 -6.28 5.21 7.83
N LEU A 134 -6.91 4.73 6.76
CA LEU A 134 -8.00 5.33 6.00
C LEU A 134 -9.16 4.33 5.85
N LEU A 135 -9.35 3.48 6.86
CA LEU A 135 -10.43 2.50 6.87
C LEU A 135 -11.77 3.20 6.75
N ASP A 136 -12.67 2.65 5.93
CA ASP A 136 -14.03 3.16 5.71
C ASP A 136 -14.02 4.61 5.21
N ASN A 137 -13.54 4.76 3.97
CA ASN A 137 -13.51 6.01 3.20
C ASN A 137 -14.02 5.73 1.78
N GLN A 138 -13.85 6.69 0.87
CA GLN A 138 -14.33 6.61 -0.51
C GLN A 138 -13.17 6.56 -1.53
N LEU A 139 -11.96 6.16 -1.11
CA LEU A 139 -10.77 6.22 -1.96
C LEU A 139 -10.94 5.38 -3.23
N GLU A 140 -10.74 6.00 -4.38
CA GLU A 140 -10.77 5.32 -5.68
C GLU A 140 -9.37 4.90 -6.16
N GLU A 141 -8.35 5.65 -5.73
CA GLU A 141 -6.95 5.42 -6.06
C GLU A 141 -6.03 5.73 -4.87
N VAL A 142 -4.83 5.17 -4.93
CA VAL A 142 -3.72 5.51 -4.03
C VAL A 142 -2.64 6.21 -4.87
N PRO A 143 -2.18 7.41 -4.50
CA PRO A 143 -1.13 8.11 -5.25
C PRO A 143 0.18 7.32 -5.23
N ALA A 144 0.94 7.37 -6.33
CA ALA A 144 2.22 6.67 -6.47
C ALA A 144 3.24 7.13 -5.41
N GLU A 145 3.13 8.39 -4.99
CA GLU A 145 3.90 9.06 -3.96
C GLU A 145 3.81 8.38 -2.59
N LEU A 146 2.78 7.58 -2.33
CA LEU A 146 2.69 6.80 -1.10
C LEU A 146 3.84 5.79 -0.98
N GLY A 147 4.40 5.32 -2.10
CA GLY A 147 5.61 4.49 -2.13
C GLY A 147 6.84 5.16 -1.50
N GLN A 148 6.86 6.49 -1.38
CA GLN A 148 7.96 7.25 -0.80
C GLN A 148 7.92 7.30 0.74
N LEU A 149 6.89 6.70 1.36
CA LEU A 149 6.78 6.53 2.80
C LEU A 149 7.61 5.34 3.27
N THR A 150 8.94 5.48 3.25
CA THR A 150 9.88 4.39 3.53
C THR A 150 9.83 3.90 4.99
N SER A 151 9.33 4.72 5.92
CA SER A 151 9.14 4.34 7.33
C SER A 151 7.80 3.63 7.62
N LEU A 152 6.93 3.47 6.62
CA LEU A 152 5.56 2.98 6.82
C LEU A 152 5.56 1.50 7.18
N THR A 153 5.02 1.17 8.36
CA THR A 153 4.96 -0.20 8.89
C THR A 153 3.56 -0.82 8.81
N GLU A 154 2.51 0.02 8.85
CA GLU A 154 1.13 -0.40 8.80
C GLU A 154 0.31 0.55 7.92
N LEU A 155 -0.35 -0.03 6.91
CA LEU A 155 -1.26 0.67 6.00
C LEU A 155 -2.62 -0.01 6.01
N ASN A 156 -3.66 0.74 6.38
CA ASN A 156 -5.03 0.25 6.36
C ASN A 156 -5.90 1.07 5.41
N LEU A 157 -6.33 0.44 4.32
CA LEU A 157 -7.20 0.97 3.27
C LEU A 157 -8.50 0.14 3.15
N THR A 158 -8.85 -0.59 4.19
CA THR A 158 -10.04 -1.45 4.23
C THR A 158 -11.33 -0.65 4.00
N SER A 159 -12.29 -1.22 3.28
CA SER A 159 -13.58 -0.60 2.96
C SER A 159 -13.42 0.74 2.23
N ASN A 160 -12.87 0.68 1.02
CA ASN A 160 -12.74 1.80 0.09
C ASN A 160 -13.22 1.36 -1.31
N ASN A 161 -13.03 2.20 -2.32
CA ASN A 161 -13.43 1.96 -3.71
C ASN A 161 -12.26 1.59 -4.64
N LEU A 162 -11.11 1.15 -4.09
CA LEU A 162 -9.88 0.96 -4.85
C LEU A 162 -10.03 -0.13 -5.92
N SER A 163 -9.71 0.20 -7.17
CA SER A 163 -9.71 -0.74 -8.30
C SER A 163 -8.33 -1.33 -8.59
N GLY A 164 -7.27 -0.65 -8.18
CA GLY A 164 -5.88 -1.08 -8.27
C GLY A 164 -4.99 -0.40 -7.24
N LEU A 165 -3.73 -0.80 -7.20
CA LEU A 165 -2.69 -0.18 -6.37
C LEU A 165 -1.53 0.28 -7.25
N PRO A 166 -0.87 1.40 -6.93
CA PRO A 166 0.30 1.85 -7.66
C PRO A 166 1.43 0.83 -7.49
N GLN A 167 2.23 0.64 -8.54
CA GLN A 167 3.39 -0.26 -8.47
C GLN A 167 4.32 0.21 -7.34
N GLN A 168 4.53 1.51 -7.20
CA GLN A 168 5.39 2.15 -6.22
C GLN A 168 5.11 1.76 -4.76
N LEU A 169 3.94 1.20 -4.43
CA LEU A 169 3.65 0.70 -3.07
C LEU A 169 4.72 -0.29 -2.56
N TYR A 170 5.37 -1.06 -3.45
CA TYR A 170 6.45 -1.97 -3.04
C TYR A 170 7.70 -1.27 -2.49
N GLN A 171 7.82 0.05 -2.66
CA GLN A 171 8.93 0.87 -2.14
C GLN A 171 8.79 1.17 -0.63
N CYS A 172 7.64 0.85 -0.02
CA CYS A 172 7.47 0.87 1.43
C CYS A 172 8.16 -0.34 2.07
N GLU A 173 9.49 -0.37 2.07
CA GLU A 173 10.30 -1.54 2.47
C GLU A 173 10.06 -1.99 3.92
N GLU A 174 9.64 -1.09 4.80
CA GLU A 174 9.32 -1.35 6.21
C GLU A 174 7.90 -1.89 6.44
N LEU A 175 7.08 -2.03 5.38
CA LEU A 175 5.67 -2.40 5.52
C LEU A 175 5.52 -3.83 6.04
N THR A 176 4.89 -3.96 7.21
CA THR A 176 4.65 -5.24 7.89
C THR A 176 3.20 -5.69 7.78
N LYS A 177 2.27 -4.74 7.64
CA LYS A 177 0.84 -5.00 7.60
C LYS A 177 0.17 -4.16 6.53
N LEU A 178 -0.56 -4.83 5.65
CA LEU A 178 -1.32 -4.21 4.57
C LEU A 178 -2.76 -4.72 4.58
N TYR A 179 -3.69 -3.84 4.91
CA TYR A 179 -5.12 -4.14 4.94
C TYR A 179 -5.83 -3.46 3.76
N LEU A 180 -6.39 -4.26 2.87
CA LEU A 180 -7.04 -3.88 1.61
C LEU A 180 -8.43 -4.50 1.50
N ALA A 181 -8.97 -5.07 2.59
CA ALA A 181 -10.23 -5.79 2.55
C ALA A 181 -11.37 -4.91 2.05
N ARG A 182 -12.39 -5.50 1.43
CA ARG A 182 -13.61 -4.84 0.97
C ARG A 182 -13.32 -3.66 0.03
N ASN A 183 -12.54 -3.92 -1.01
CA ASN A 183 -12.27 -2.99 -2.11
C ASN A 183 -12.75 -3.60 -3.44
N LYS A 184 -12.34 -3.03 -4.58
CA LYS A 184 -12.70 -3.49 -5.93
C LYS A 184 -11.47 -4.03 -6.69
N LEU A 185 -10.40 -4.43 -5.99
CA LEU A 185 -9.14 -4.85 -6.60
C LEU A 185 -9.31 -6.08 -7.47
N THR A 186 -8.81 -6.03 -8.70
CA THR A 186 -8.79 -7.16 -9.64
C THR A 186 -7.45 -7.89 -9.68
N SER A 187 -6.37 -7.20 -9.33
CA SER A 187 -5.02 -7.75 -9.18
C SER A 187 -4.23 -6.99 -8.11
N LEU A 188 -3.11 -7.57 -7.68
CA LEU A 188 -2.07 -6.89 -6.90
C LEU A 188 -0.89 -6.56 -7.84
N PRO A 189 -0.13 -5.49 -7.57
CA PRO A 189 1.02 -5.13 -8.40
C PRO A 189 2.09 -6.22 -8.38
N GLU A 190 2.70 -6.49 -9.53
CA GLU A 190 3.73 -7.53 -9.68
C GLU A 190 4.93 -7.34 -8.76
N GLY A 191 5.23 -6.11 -8.32
CA GLY A 191 6.33 -5.84 -7.40
C GLY A 191 6.04 -6.15 -5.93
N ILE A 192 4.84 -6.64 -5.57
CA ILE A 192 4.47 -6.83 -4.16
C ILE A 192 5.41 -7.78 -3.42
N TRP A 193 6.03 -8.74 -4.11
CA TRP A 193 7.03 -9.66 -3.54
C TRP A 193 8.27 -8.95 -2.97
N ALA A 194 8.52 -7.69 -3.34
CA ALA A 194 9.62 -6.89 -2.82
C ALA A 194 9.37 -6.40 -1.38
N LEU A 195 8.14 -6.48 -0.86
CA LEU A 195 7.80 -6.19 0.54
C LEU A 195 8.30 -7.30 1.48
N ARG A 196 9.61 -7.38 1.67
CA ARG A 196 10.30 -8.45 2.41
C ARG A 196 10.00 -8.49 3.92
N LYS A 197 9.32 -7.48 4.46
CA LYS A 197 8.90 -7.40 5.86
C LYS A 197 7.39 -7.65 6.06
N LEU A 198 6.64 -7.86 4.98
CA LEU A 198 5.19 -8.02 5.04
C LEU A 198 4.82 -9.33 5.71
N GLN A 199 4.13 -9.23 6.84
CA GLN A 199 3.68 -10.35 7.68
C GLN A 199 2.17 -10.55 7.60
N VAL A 200 1.40 -9.48 7.43
CA VAL A 200 -0.06 -9.53 7.36
C VAL A 200 -0.52 -8.91 6.06
N LEU A 201 -1.25 -9.69 5.27
CA LEU A 201 -1.92 -9.21 4.07
C LEU A 201 -3.40 -9.58 4.14
N ASP A 202 -4.26 -8.56 4.16
CA ASP A 202 -5.70 -8.75 4.08
C ASP A 202 -6.23 -8.17 2.77
N VAL A 203 -6.67 -9.05 1.87
CA VAL A 203 -7.29 -8.73 0.59
C VAL A 203 -8.70 -9.31 0.50
N ALA A 204 -9.32 -9.65 1.64
CA ALA A 204 -10.64 -10.27 1.68
C ALA A 204 -11.73 -9.38 1.05
N GLY A 205 -12.71 -9.96 0.40
CA GLY A 205 -13.83 -9.23 -0.21
C GLY A 205 -13.41 -8.30 -1.36
N ASN A 206 -12.47 -8.74 -2.20
CA ASN A 206 -12.07 -8.06 -3.43
C ASN A 206 -12.54 -8.85 -4.68
N LYS A 207 -11.99 -8.54 -5.85
CA LYS A 207 -12.28 -9.21 -7.13
C LYS A 207 -11.03 -9.88 -7.71
N LEU A 208 -10.07 -10.28 -6.86
CA LEU A 208 -8.81 -10.87 -7.32
C LEU A 208 -9.05 -12.18 -8.06
N PHE A 209 -8.38 -12.33 -9.20
CA PHE A 209 -8.42 -13.54 -10.03
C PHE A 209 -7.28 -14.52 -9.70
N MET A 210 -6.10 -13.99 -9.39
CA MET A 210 -4.96 -14.72 -8.84
C MET A 210 -3.95 -13.76 -8.20
N PHE A 211 -2.98 -14.31 -7.48
CA PHE A 211 -1.85 -13.56 -6.95
C PHE A 211 -0.74 -13.36 -8.01
N PRO A 212 0.08 -12.30 -7.92
CA PRO A 212 1.16 -12.03 -8.87
C PRO A 212 2.30 -13.05 -8.79
N VAL A 213 3.22 -12.97 -9.75
CA VAL A 213 4.39 -13.85 -9.81
C VAL A 213 5.20 -13.74 -8.52
N ARG A 214 5.76 -14.87 -8.04
CA ARG A 214 6.56 -14.95 -6.80
C ARG A 214 5.84 -14.52 -5.52
N PHE A 215 4.51 -14.53 -5.50
CA PHE A 215 3.73 -14.27 -4.27
C PHE A 215 4.15 -15.17 -3.08
N HIS A 216 4.52 -16.42 -3.36
CA HIS A 216 5.00 -17.38 -2.35
C HIS A 216 6.32 -16.98 -1.67
N LEU A 217 7.06 -15.99 -2.18
CA LEU A 217 8.29 -15.49 -1.56
C LEU A 217 8.02 -14.50 -0.41
N LEU A 218 6.78 -14.03 -0.26
CA LEU A 218 6.42 -13.15 0.84
C LEU A 218 6.47 -13.89 2.18
N PRO A 219 7.07 -13.31 3.25
CA PRO A 219 7.14 -13.93 4.56
C PRO A 219 5.86 -13.72 5.38
N LEU A 220 4.70 -13.98 4.76
CA LEU A 220 3.40 -13.81 5.39
C LEU A 220 3.19 -14.80 6.54
N ARG A 221 2.67 -14.29 7.65
CA ARG A 221 2.16 -15.06 8.78
C ARG A 221 0.64 -15.17 8.71
N GLU A 222 -0.01 -14.12 8.22
CA GLU A 222 -1.46 -14.00 8.12
C GLU A 222 -1.84 -13.55 6.70
N LEU A 223 -2.74 -14.30 6.08
CA LEU A 223 -3.31 -14.00 4.76
C LEU A 223 -4.82 -14.18 4.81
N HIS A 224 -5.53 -13.07 4.66
CA HIS A 224 -6.99 -13.05 4.50
C HIS A 224 -7.29 -12.77 3.02
N CYS A 225 -8.00 -13.68 2.37
CA CYS A 225 -8.24 -13.61 0.92
C CYS A 225 -9.58 -14.20 0.50
N GLU A 226 -10.45 -14.49 1.45
CA GLU A 226 -11.83 -14.92 1.25
C GLU A 226 -12.65 -13.88 0.47
N GLY A 227 -13.71 -14.31 -0.20
CA GLY A 227 -14.58 -13.40 -0.95
C GLY A 227 -13.96 -12.80 -2.21
N ASN A 228 -12.88 -13.39 -2.74
CA ASN A 228 -12.31 -13.07 -4.06
C ASN A 228 -12.86 -13.95 -5.18
N ARG A 229 -12.47 -13.66 -6.43
CA ARG A 229 -12.91 -14.36 -7.66
C ARG A 229 -11.79 -15.26 -8.21
N PHE A 230 -11.11 -15.97 -7.32
CA PHE A 230 -9.96 -16.79 -7.69
C PHE A 230 -10.29 -17.85 -8.75
N VAL A 231 -9.38 -18.03 -9.70
CA VAL A 231 -9.42 -19.14 -10.67
C VAL A 231 -9.56 -20.46 -9.95
N ARG A 232 -10.45 -21.31 -10.46
CA ARG A 232 -10.63 -22.68 -9.98
C ARG A 232 -9.80 -23.62 -10.84
N CYS A 233 -9.27 -24.67 -10.21
CA CYS A 233 -8.58 -25.73 -10.91
C CYS A 233 -9.61 -26.70 -11.50
N GLU A 234 -10.07 -26.42 -12.72
CA GLU A 234 -10.92 -27.32 -13.53
C GLU A 234 -10.12 -27.71 -14.77
N PRO A 235 -9.23 -28.71 -14.68
CA PRO A 235 -8.29 -29.02 -15.74
C PRO A 235 -9.00 -29.51 -17.00
N MET A 236 -8.62 -28.93 -18.14
CA MET A 236 -9.02 -29.39 -19.47
C MET A 236 -7.77 -29.72 -20.27
N SER A 237 -7.80 -30.81 -21.03
CA SER A 237 -6.71 -31.16 -21.95
C SER A 237 -6.83 -30.34 -23.23
N ALA A 238 -5.82 -29.53 -23.53
CA ALA A 238 -5.65 -28.90 -24.82
C ALA A 238 -4.17 -28.96 -25.19
N VAL A 239 -3.83 -29.69 -26.26
CA VAL A 239 -2.48 -29.68 -26.82
C VAL A 239 -2.41 -28.50 -27.77
N GLN A 240 -1.46 -27.60 -27.51
CA GLN A 240 -1.22 -26.43 -28.35
C GLN A 240 0.03 -26.67 -29.19
N ASP A 241 -0.02 -26.22 -30.44
CA ASP A 241 1.12 -26.30 -31.35
C ASP A 241 2.30 -25.45 -30.86
N ALA A 242 3.50 -25.83 -31.26
CA ALA A 242 4.69 -25.05 -30.94
C ALA A 242 4.60 -23.66 -31.58
N GLU A 243 4.78 -22.63 -30.76
CA GLU A 243 4.84 -21.25 -31.24
C GLU A 243 6.06 -21.01 -32.15
N VAL A 244 5.86 -20.22 -33.19
CA VAL A 244 6.95 -19.71 -34.02
C VAL A 244 7.45 -18.40 -33.41
N LEU A 245 8.67 -18.41 -32.87
CA LEU A 245 9.26 -17.21 -32.27
C LEU A 245 9.68 -16.21 -33.36
N SER A 246 9.38 -14.94 -33.13
CA SER A 246 9.89 -13.87 -33.99
C SER A 246 11.42 -13.76 -33.88
N LEU A 247 12.07 -13.25 -34.93
CA LEU A 247 13.51 -12.96 -34.88
C LEU A 247 13.86 -12.00 -33.72
N LYS A 248 12.98 -11.03 -33.45
CA LYS A 248 13.12 -10.11 -32.31
C LYS A 248 13.18 -10.87 -30.98
N GLU A 249 12.29 -11.83 -30.78
CA GLU A 249 12.25 -12.65 -29.56
C GLU A 249 13.49 -13.55 -29.45
N LEU A 250 13.91 -14.19 -30.54
CA LEU A 250 15.12 -15.02 -30.57
C LEU A 250 16.38 -14.22 -30.19
N VAL A 251 16.54 -13.03 -30.79
CA VAL A 251 17.66 -12.13 -30.49
C VAL A 251 17.57 -11.63 -29.05
N ALA A 252 16.38 -11.26 -28.57
CA ALA A 252 16.20 -10.80 -27.21
C ALA A 252 16.58 -11.89 -26.19
N ARG A 253 16.19 -13.14 -26.42
CA ARG A 253 16.56 -14.28 -25.57
C ARG A 253 18.07 -14.50 -25.53
N PHE A 254 18.74 -14.40 -26.68
CA PHE A 254 20.19 -14.48 -26.74
C PHE A 254 20.85 -13.36 -25.93
N VAL A 255 20.43 -12.11 -26.14
CA VAL A 255 20.97 -10.95 -25.41
C VAL A 255 20.74 -11.09 -23.92
N LEU A 256 19.52 -11.46 -23.49
CA LEU A 256 19.19 -11.66 -22.07
C LEU A 256 19.96 -12.81 -21.43
N LEU A 257 20.30 -13.86 -22.19
CA LEU A 257 21.11 -14.97 -21.71
C LEU A 257 22.58 -14.56 -21.55
N GLU A 258 23.13 -13.90 -22.57
CA GLU A 258 24.50 -13.37 -22.56
C GLU A 258 24.71 -12.30 -21.48
N ASP A 259 23.70 -11.49 -21.20
CA ASP A 259 23.76 -10.47 -20.15
C ASP A 259 23.87 -11.09 -18.73
N ARG A 260 23.46 -12.35 -18.54
CA ARG A 260 23.70 -13.07 -17.28
C ARG A 260 25.17 -13.47 -17.10
N ILE A 261 25.96 -13.46 -18.17
CA ILE A 261 27.35 -13.88 -18.19
C ILE A 261 28.24 -12.64 -18.10
N ARG A 262 28.79 -12.36 -16.91
CA ARG A 262 29.61 -11.15 -16.68
C ARG A 262 30.81 -10.99 -17.64
N SER A 263 31.35 -12.10 -18.14
CA SER A 263 32.47 -12.11 -19.09
C SER A 263 32.04 -11.90 -20.55
N SER A 264 30.74 -11.95 -20.85
CA SER A 264 30.23 -11.77 -22.21
C SER A 264 30.56 -10.38 -22.74
N LEU A 265 30.86 -10.31 -24.04
CA LEU A 265 30.95 -9.03 -24.73
C LEU A 265 29.62 -8.28 -24.69
N VAL A 266 28.49 -9.00 -24.83
CA VAL A 266 27.15 -8.40 -24.80
C VAL A 266 26.89 -7.74 -23.45
N HIS A 267 27.16 -8.42 -22.34
CA HIS A 267 27.01 -7.86 -20.99
C HIS A 267 27.82 -6.57 -20.81
N ARG A 268 29.09 -6.57 -21.24
CA ARG A 268 29.96 -5.38 -21.12
C ARG A 268 29.52 -4.23 -22.02
N MET A 269 28.95 -4.54 -23.19
CA MET A 269 28.52 -3.53 -24.15
C MET A 269 27.12 -2.99 -23.87
N LEU A 270 26.23 -3.77 -23.24
CA LEU A 270 24.82 -3.45 -23.04
C LEU A 270 24.59 -2.08 -22.37
N PRO A 271 25.33 -1.69 -21.30
CA PRO A 271 25.19 -0.36 -20.68
C PRO A 271 25.41 0.82 -21.63
N HIS A 272 26.15 0.63 -22.73
CA HIS A 272 26.37 1.67 -23.75
C HIS A 272 25.18 1.83 -24.72
N TYR A 273 24.16 0.97 -24.64
CA TYR A 273 22.96 1.00 -25.48
C TYR A 273 21.69 1.17 -24.63
N PRO A 274 21.37 2.39 -24.17
CA PRO A 274 20.32 2.60 -23.17
C PRO A 274 18.92 2.12 -23.62
N ALA A 275 18.61 2.21 -24.92
CA ALA A 275 17.35 1.68 -25.46
C ALA A 275 17.26 0.14 -25.34
N LEU A 276 18.37 -0.58 -25.57
CA LEU A 276 18.43 -2.03 -25.41
C LEU A 276 18.42 -2.43 -23.93
N THR A 277 19.12 -1.68 -23.06
CA THR A 277 19.09 -1.88 -21.61
C THR A 277 17.67 -1.72 -21.06
N ALA A 278 16.94 -0.68 -21.48
CA ALA A 278 15.55 -0.48 -21.09
C ALA A 278 14.64 -1.61 -21.59
N LEU A 279 14.87 -2.12 -22.80
CA LEU A 279 14.15 -3.26 -23.36
C LEU A 279 14.44 -4.55 -22.59
N ALA A 280 15.71 -4.81 -22.27
CA ALA A 280 16.15 -5.98 -21.52
C ALA A 280 15.61 -5.97 -20.08
N ALA A 281 15.46 -4.80 -19.47
CA ALA A 281 14.86 -4.64 -18.14
C ALA A 281 13.38 -5.08 -18.07
N ALA A 282 12.68 -5.13 -19.21
CA ALA A 282 11.33 -5.67 -19.31
C ALA A 282 11.28 -7.21 -19.48
N GLY A 283 12.45 -7.85 -19.67
CA GLY A 283 12.56 -9.30 -19.80
C GLY A 283 12.14 -10.04 -18.54
N SER A 284 11.63 -11.26 -18.71
CA SER A 284 11.23 -12.16 -17.63
C SER A 284 11.84 -13.55 -17.81
N CYS A 285 11.71 -14.41 -16.80
CA CYS A 285 12.23 -15.78 -16.83
C CYS A 285 11.09 -16.77 -16.85
N CYS A 286 11.25 -17.86 -17.61
CA CYS A 286 10.34 -18.99 -17.53
C CYS A 286 10.37 -19.60 -16.13
N GLU A 287 9.21 -19.77 -15.49
CA GLU A 287 9.12 -20.44 -14.18
C GLU A 287 9.52 -21.93 -14.25
N LEU A 288 9.46 -22.55 -15.44
CA LEU A 288 9.84 -23.95 -15.63
C LEU A 288 11.33 -24.14 -15.99
N CYS A 289 11.79 -23.51 -17.08
CA CYS A 289 13.14 -23.76 -17.61
C CYS A 289 14.16 -22.67 -17.26
N LEU A 290 13.74 -21.61 -16.54
CA LEU A 290 14.56 -20.47 -16.11
C LEU A 290 15.20 -19.65 -17.24
N ASN A 291 14.97 -20.02 -18.50
CA ASN A 291 15.43 -19.26 -19.65
C ASN A 291 14.71 -17.90 -19.72
N PRO A 292 15.43 -16.83 -20.09
CA PRO A 292 14.82 -15.52 -20.27
C PRO A 292 13.92 -15.49 -21.51
N PHE A 293 12.98 -14.56 -21.53
CA PHE A 293 12.14 -14.20 -22.66
C PHE A 293 11.78 -12.72 -22.57
N LEU A 294 11.36 -12.13 -23.70
CA LEU A 294 11.03 -10.71 -23.75
C LEU A 294 9.53 -10.48 -23.94
N THR A 295 8.94 -10.97 -25.02
CA THR A 295 7.53 -10.68 -25.37
C THR A 295 6.66 -11.91 -25.50
N THR A 296 7.21 -13.06 -25.87
CA THR A 296 6.40 -14.28 -26.05
C THR A 296 6.37 -15.06 -24.75
N TRP A 297 5.21 -15.07 -24.10
CA TRP A 297 4.97 -15.81 -22.87
C TRP A 297 3.53 -16.27 -22.78
N LEU A 298 3.34 -17.35 -22.03
CA LEU A 298 2.05 -17.89 -21.69
C LEU A 298 1.72 -17.53 -20.25
N GLU A 299 0.56 -16.90 -20.06
CA GLU A 299 0.01 -16.70 -18.74
C GLU A 299 -0.50 -18.03 -18.20
N CYS A 300 0.19 -18.51 -17.18
CA CYS A 300 -0.17 -19.74 -16.50
C CYS A 300 -0.57 -19.43 -15.06
N VAL A 301 -1.25 -20.40 -14.46
CA VAL A 301 -1.56 -20.43 -13.04
C VAL A 301 -0.87 -21.62 -12.40
N HIS A 302 -0.28 -21.37 -11.24
CA HIS A 302 0.23 -22.39 -10.34
C HIS A 302 -0.54 -22.32 -9.03
N PHE A 303 -1.04 -23.47 -8.57
CA PHE A 303 -1.82 -23.56 -7.34
C PHE A 303 -0.90 -23.94 -6.18
N ILE A 304 -0.65 -22.99 -5.28
CA ILE A 304 0.21 -23.21 -4.11
C ILE A 304 -0.62 -23.46 -2.85
N SER A 305 -0.07 -24.20 -1.90
CA SER A 305 -0.60 -24.35 -0.55
C SER A 305 0.16 -23.42 0.40
N PRO A 306 -0.43 -22.32 0.90
CA PRO A 306 0.22 -21.43 1.87
C PRO A 306 0.76 -22.17 3.09
N LYS A 307 0.10 -23.26 3.51
CA LYS A 307 0.60 -24.15 4.58
C LYS A 307 1.93 -24.82 4.25
N LYS A 308 2.07 -25.38 3.05
CA LYS A 308 3.29 -26.10 2.64
C LYS A 308 4.38 -25.14 2.16
N ASP A 309 4.00 -24.19 1.31
CA ASP A 309 4.93 -23.36 0.53
C ASP A 309 5.35 -22.10 1.28
N MET A 310 4.51 -21.60 2.19
CA MET A 310 4.76 -20.36 2.97
C MET A 310 4.79 -20.59 4.48
N LYS A 311 4.70 -21.86 4.94
CA LYS A 311 4.69 -22.25 6.36
C LYS A 311 3.57 -21.58 7.19
N MET A 312 2.43 -21.28 6.54
CA MET A 312 1.30 -20.63 7.18
C MET A 312 0.33 -21.62 7.84
N THR A 313 -0.58 -21.14 8.67
CA THR A 313 -1.66 -21.96 9.24
C THR A 313 -2.81 -22.21 8.26
N SER A 314 -2.95 -21.38 7.22
CA SER A 314 -4.03 -21.45 6.24
C SER A 314 -3.93 -22.70 5.35
N VAL A 315 -5.03 -23.45 5.26
CA VAL A 315 -5.13 -24.70 4.48
C VAL A 315 -5.65 -24.51 3.05
N ARG A 316 -6.09 -23.30 2.66
CA ARG A 316 -6.66 -23.06 1.34
C ARG A 316 -5.57 -22.89 0.30
N VAL A 317 -5.68 -23.65 -0.79
CA VAL A 317 -4.84 -23.49 -1.98
C VAL A 317 -5.19 -22.17 -2.67
N VAL A 318 -4.18 -21.43 -3.14
CA VAL A 318 -4.37 -20.15 -3.83
C VAL A 318 -3.73 -20.17 -5.22
N PRO A 319 -4.37 -19.58 -6.24
CA PRO A 319 -3.79 -19.44 -7.56
C PRO A 319 -2.75 -18.31 -7.58
N VAL A 320 -1.57 -18.62 -8.08
CA VAL A 320 -0.45 -17.70 -8.27
C VAL A 320 -0.10 -17.69 -9.74
N ARG A 321 0.06 -16.49 -10.29
CA ARG A 321 0.48 -16.27 -11.67
C ARG A 321 1.87 -16.86 -11.90
N ALA A 322 2.03 -17.50 -13.04
CA ALA A 322 3.30 -18.03 -13.52
C ALA A 322 3.46 -17.66 -14.99
N LEU A 323 4.69 -17.38 -15.40
CA LEU A 323 5.00 -17.06 -16.78
C LEU A 323 5.85 -18.19 -17.36
N LEU A 324 5.33 -18.84 -18.39
CA LEU A 324 6.09 -19.82 -19.16
C LEU A 324 6.54 -19.19 -20.47
N CYS A 325 7.76 -19.50 -20.90
CA CYS A 325 8.32 -18.88 -22.09
C CYS A 325 7.85 -19.50 -23.40
N SER A 326 7.10 -20.61 -23.37
CA SER A 326 6.56 -21.25 -24.58
C SER A 326 5.56 -22.37 -24.34
N TYR A 327 4.76 -22.71 -25.36
CA TYR A 327 3.94 -23.92 -25.38
C TYR A 327 4.78 -25.20 -25.26
N LYS A 328 6.03 -25.19 -25.76
CA LYS A 328 6.97 -26.29 -25.54
C LYS A 328 7.24 -26.52 -24.05
N CYS A 329 7.38 -25.45 -23.27
CA CYS A 329 7.51 -25.58 -21.81
C CYS A 329 6.21 -26.11 -21.20
N LEU A 330 5.06 -25.54 -21.57
CA LEU A 330 3.75 -25.94 -21.05
C LEU A 330 3.39 -27.40 -21.36
N ASN A 331 3.79 -27.92 -22.53
CA ASN A 331 3.54 -29.30 -22.95
C ASN A 331 4.49 -30.31 -22.29
N THR A 332 5.47 -29.86 -21.50
CA THR A 332 6.42 -30.75 -20.81
C THR A 332 5.72 -31.44 -19.65
N GLN A 333 5.91 -32.76 -19.51
CA GLN A 333 5.28 -33.52 -18.43
C GLN A 333 5.95 -33.24 -17.07
N GLY A 334 5.17 -33.39 -15.99
CA GLY A 334 5.69 -33.41 -14.62
C GLY A 334 5.70 -32.07 -13.87
N HIS A 335 5.18 -30.99 -14.46
CA HIS A 335 5.04 -29.70 -13.79
C HIS A 335 3.59 -29.39 -13.37
N SER A 336 3.43 -28.43 -12.46
CA SER A 336 2.14 -28.02 -11.89
C SER A 336 1.65 -26.65 -12.36
N TYR A 337 2.01 -26.26 -13.58
CA TYR A 337 1.54 -25.05 -14.26
C TYR A 337 0.41 -25.38 -15.23
N TYR A 338 -0.61 -24.54 -15.26
CA TYR A 338 -1.80 -24.71 -16.10
C TYR A 338 -2.08 -23.44 -16.90
N GLY A 339 -2.40 -23.57 -18.18
CA GLY A 339 -2.89 -22.45 -18.99
C GLY A 339 -4.27 -21.97 -18.50
N ILE A 340 -4.54 -20.68 -18.66
CA ILE A 340 -5.83 -20.10 -18.28
C ILE A 340 -6.74 -20.06 -19.52
N ALA A 341 -7.84 -20.80 -19.49
CA ALA A 341 -8.89 -20.68 -20.50
C ALA A 341 -9.86 -19.57 -20.09
N THR A 342 -9.88 -18.45 -20.80
CA THR A 342 -10.93 -17.43 -20.66
C THR A 342 -12.19 -17.93 -21.37
N ARG A 343 -13.28 -18.16 -20.62
CA ARG A 343 -14.61 -18.40 -21.20
C ARG A 343 -15.24 -17.11 -21.70
#